data_AF-A0A819W182-F1
#
_entry.id   AF-A0A819W182-F1
#
_cell.length_a   1.000
_cell.length_b   1.000
_cell.length_c   1.000
_cell.angle_alpha   90.00
_cell.angle_beta   90.00
_cell.angle_gamma   90.00
#
_symmetry.space_group_name_H-M   'P 1'
#
loop_
_entity.id
_entity.type
_entity.pdbx_description
1 polymer ?
#
loop_
_entity_poly.entity_id
_entity_poly.type
_entity_poly.pdbx_seq_one_letter_code
_entity_poly.pdbx_strand_id
1 'polypeptide(L)'
;PICTDKTLNGQETDEDCGGGLCPKCEDGLKCQVKNDCISDVCAAGTCQAPICTDKTLNGQETDEDCGGGLCPKCEDGLKCQVKNDCISDVCAGGICQAPICTDKTLNGQETDEDCGGGLCPKCEDGLKCQGKNDCISDVCGEGICQAPICTDSTQNGVETDEDCGGGLCPKCADGLKCKVSNDCMSDICIDDICQVGTCEDGVTNELESDKDCGGGFCPKCQDGANCKVNNDCISDVCDEGTCQSISVKENIQ
;
A
#
# COMPACT_ATOMS: atom_id res chain seq x y z
N PRO A 1 32.61 56.15 -21.48
CA PRO A 1 32.97 54.81 -20.99
C PRO A 1 33.39 53.94 -22.17
N ILE A 2 34.69 53.66 -22.29
CA ILE A 2 35.23 52.83 -23.36
C ILE A 2 35.58 51.48 -22.72
N CYS A 3 34.58 50.62 -22.55
CA CYS A 3 34.71 49.32 -21.87
C CYS A 3 35.46 48.25 -22.68
N THR A 4 36.42 48.67 -23.53
CA THR A 4 37.14 47.81 -24.49
C THR A 4 38.53 48.36 -24.84
N ASP A 5 39.07 49.25 -24.00
CA ASP A 5 40.34 49.94 -24.25
C ASP A 5 41.56 49.33 -23.54
N LYS A 6 41.35 48.21 -22.83
CA LYS A 6 42.37 47.44 -22.11
C LYS A 6 43.04 48.23 -21.00
N THR A 7 42.31 49.19 -20.42
CA THR A 7 42.81 49.95 -19.29
C THR A 7 41.72 50.13 -18.26
N LEU A 8 42.02 49.87 -16.98
CA LEU A 8 41.09 50.14 -15.88
C LEU A 8 40.84 51.65 -15.77
N ASN A 9 39.72 52.12 -16.31
CA ASN A 9 39.38 53.54 -16.30
C ASN A 9 37.87 53.80 -16.19
N GLY A 10 37.50 55.08 -16.01
CA GLY A 10 36.10 55.46 -15.90
C GLY A 10 35.42 54.90 -14.66
N GLN A 11 34.38 54.08 -14.85
CA GLN A 11 33.60 53.44 -13.76
C GLN A 11 33.89 51.95 -13.60
N GLU A 12 34.81 51.38 -14.37
CA GLU A 12 35.17 49.96 -14.34
C GLU A 12 35.70 49.52 -12.97
N THR A 13 35.49 48.24 -12.64
CA THR A 13 36.05 47.62 -11.43
C THR A 13 37.23 46.70 -11.72
N ASP A 14 37.33 46.17 -12.94
CA ASP A 14 38.53 45.56 -13.51
C ASP A 14 38.68 45.99 -14.99
N GLU A 15 39.82 45.70 -15.62
CA GLU A 15 40.14 46.07 -17.01
C GLU A 15 38.98 45.72 -17.96
N ASP A 16 38.32 46.75 -18.52
CA ASP A 16 37.21 46.64 -19.46
C ASP A 16 35.90 45.98 -18.90
N CYS A 17 35.73 45.85 -17.58
CA CYS A 17 34.53 45.23 -16.99
C CYS A 17 34.07 45.83 -15.64
N GLY A 18 32.82 45.57 -15.29
CA GLY A 18 32.18 46.00 -14.04
C GLY A 18 31.73 47.47 -14.03
N GLY A 19 31.30 47.98 -12.88
CA GLY A 19 30.89 49.38 -12.75
C GLY A 19 29.50 49.71 -13.30
N GLY A 20 28.68 48.69 -13.56
CA GLY A 20 27.30 48.79 -14.03
C GLY A 20 27.09 49.32 -15.46
N LEU A 21 28.07 50.01 -16.05
CA LEU A 21 28.04 50.50 -17.44
C LEU A 21 28.80 49.60 -18.42
N CYS A 22 29.76 48.81 -17.92
CA CYS A 22 30.54 47.87 -18.72
C CYS A 22 30.01 46.43 -18.55
N PRO A 23 30.41 45.49 -19.43
CA PRO A 23 30.09 44.07 -19.26
C PRO A 23 30.51 43.57 -17.87
N LYS A 24 29.78 42.59 -17.35
CA LYS A 24 30.13 41.95 -16.07
C LYS A 24 31.46 41.21 -16.19
N CYS A 25 32.26 41.26 -15.12
CA CYS A 25 33.55 40.62 -15.00
C CYS A 25 33.43 39.10 -14.79
N GLU A 26 34.36 38.35 -15.36
CA GLU A 26 34.53 36.91 -15.11
C GLU A 26 35.05 36.62 -13.69
N ASP A 27 34.95 35.35 -13.27
CA ASP A 27 35.45 34.90 -11.97
C ASP A 27 36.96 35.17 -11.83
N GLY A 28 37.38 35.65 -10.66
CA GLY A 28 38.77 36.00 -10.36
C GLY A 28 39.15 37.46 -10.66
N LEU A 29 38.29 38.23 -11.33
CA LEU A 29 38.48 39.67 -11.58
C LEU A 29 37.95 40.53 -10.43
N LYS A 30 38.40 41.77 -10.34
CA LYS A 30 38.06 42.73 -9.29
C LYS A 30 36.63 43.25 -9.44
N CYS A 31 35.98 43.41 -8.28
CA CYS A 31 34.62 43.91 -8.17
C CYS A 31 34.46 44.79 -6.93
N GLN A 32 33.44 45.65 -6.94
CA GLN A 32 33.02 46.43 -5.77
C GLN A 32 31.62 46.03 -5.29
N VAL A 33 30.74 45.66 -6.22
CA VAL A 33 29.37 45.22 -5.95
C VAL A 33 29.07 43.91 -6.68
N LYS A 34 28.07 43.17 -6.20
CA LYS A 34 27.61 41.90 -6.79
C LYS A 34 27.41 41.98 -8.31
N ASN A 35 26.71 43.01 -8.77
CA ASN A 35 26.38 43.22 -10.19
C ASN A 35 27.59 43.52 -11.10
N ASP A 36 28.80 43.67 -10.54
CA ASP A 36 30.02 43.75 -11.35
C ASP A 36 30.42 42.38 -11.91
N CYS A 37 29.96 41.27 -11.33
CA CYS A 37 30.39 39.92 -11.64
C CYS A 37 29.34 39.15 -12.44
N ILE A 38 29.76 38.32 -13.40
CA ILE A 38 28.84 37.45 -14.17
C ILE A 38 28.09 36.50 -13.23
N SER A 39 28.78 36.01 -12.19
CA SER A 39 28.20 35.19 -11.13
C SER A 39 27.27 35.95 -10.18
N ASP A 40 27.23 37.28 -10.24
CA ASP A 40 26.61 38.13 -9.21
C ASP A 40 27.18 37.94 -7.79
N VAL A 41 28.37 37.35 -7.66
CA VAL A 41 29.07 37.15 -6.38
C VAL A 41 30.36 37.96 -6.34
N CYS A 42 30.34 39.08 -5.60
CA CYS A 42 31.54 39.84 -5.28
C CYS A 42 31.94 39.58 -3.82
N ALA A 43 33.02 38.83 -3.60
CA ALA A 43 33.52 38.51 -2.26
C ALA A 43 35.01 38.86 -2.14
N ALA A 44 35.39 39.50 -1.03
CA ALA A 44 36.75 40.01 -0.81
C ALA A 44 37.29 40.88 -1.98
N GLY A 45 36.39 41.61 -2.66
CA GLY A 45 36.72 42.49 -3.79
C GLY A 45 37.07 41.75 -5.08
N THR A 46 36.73 40.45 -5.18
CA THR A 46 36.96 39.63 -6.38
C THR A 46 35.69 38.84 -6.73
N CYS A 47 35.38 38.73 -8.02
CA CYS A 47 34.30 37.88 -8.52
C CYS A 47 34.59 36.42 -8.19
N GLN A 48 33.63 35.75 -7.56
CA GLN A 48 33.72 34.33 -7.24
C GLN A 48 32.75 33.54 -8.11
N ALA A 49 33.07 32.27 -8.35
CA ALA A 49 32.12 31.37 -8.99
C ALA A 49 30.80 31.29 -8.18
N PRO A 50 29.65 31.16 -8.85
CA PRO A 50 28.37 31.00 -8.17
C PRO A 50 28.36 29.69 -7.38
N ILE A 51 27.80 29.72 -6.17
CA ILE A 51 27.61 28.51 -5.35
C ILE A 51 26.16 28.44 -4.88
N CYS A 52 25.66 27.22 -4.72
CA CYS A 52 24.26 26.93 -4.38
C CYS A 52 23.81 27.33 -2.96
N THR A 53 24.53 28.22 -2.28
CA THR A 53 24.26 28.65 -0.89
C THR A 53 24.66 30.11 -0.66
N ASP A 54 24.74 30.91 -1.73
CA ASP A 54 25.21 32.30 -1.70
C ASP A 54 24.09 33.35 -1.60
N LYS A 55 22.83 32.90 -1.54
CA LYS A 55 21.60 33.69 -1.45
C LYS A 55 21.41 34.61 -2.66
N THR A 56 21.80 34.14 -3.83
CA THR A 56 21.66 34.86 -5.09
C THR A 56 21.25 33.88 -6.16
N LEU A 57 20.09 34.12 -6.80
CA LEU A 57 19.68 33.33 -7.97
C LEU A 57 20.67 33.53 -9.13
N ASN A 58 21.61 32.60 -9.29
CA ASN A 58 22.68 32.66 -10.27
C ASN A 58 23.08 31.26 -10.80
N GLY A 59 24.06 31.22 -11.69
CA GLY A 59 24.59 29.94 -12.19
C GLY A 59 23.54 29.09 -12.94
N GLN A 60 23.26 27.89 -12.42
CA GLN A 60 22.26 26.96 -12.99
C GLN A 60 20.96 26.90 -12.18
N GLU A 61 20.87 27.64 -11.08
CA GLU A 61 19.73 27.61 -10.18
C GLU A 61 18.39 27.97 -10.86
N THR A 62 17.31 27.35 -10.40
CA THR A 62 15.95 27.69 -10.85
C THR A 62 15.20 28.58 -9.85
N ASP A 63 15.57 28.52 -8.57
CA ASP A 63 15.23 29.49 -7.52
C ASP A 63 16.47 29.74 -6.64
N GLU A 64 16.45 30.78 -5.81
CA GLU A 64 17.60 31.19 -4.98
C GLU A 64 18.17 30.00 -4.20
N ASP A 65 19.44 29.65 -4.46
CA ASP A 65 20.18 28.55 -3.82
C ASP A 65 19.63 27.12 -4.09
N CYS A 66 18.78 26.91 -5.12
CA CYS A 66 18.24 25.59 -5.43
C CYS A 66 17.92 25.31 -6.91
N GLY A 67 17.77 24.03 -7.24
CA GLY A 67 17.40 23.54 -8.58
C GLY A 67 18.57 23.48 -9.57
N GLY A 68 18.29 23.30 -10.86
CA GLY A 68 19.34 23.30 -11.88
C GLY A 68 20.23 22.05 -11.91
N GLY A 69 19.81 21.00 -11.20
CA GLY A 69 20.47 19.69 -11.12
C GLY A 69 21.81 19.64 -10.37
N LEU A 70 22.57 20.74 -10.30
CA LEU A 70 23.82 20.83 -9.52
C LEU A 70 23.58 21.30 -8.08
N CYS A 71 22.54 22.10 -7.86
CA CYS A 71 22.18 22.60 -6.54
C CYS A 71 21.19 21.68 -5.84
N PRO A 72 21.00 21.84 -4.50
CA PRO A 72 19.96 21.13 -3.78
C PRO A 72 18.60 21.33 -4.44
N LYS A 73 17.72 20.32 -4.37
CA LYS A 73 16.36 20.43 -4.89
C LYS A 73 15.57 21.49 -4.11
N CYS A 74 14.74 22.23 -4.81
CA CYS A 74 13.86 23.26 -4.30
C CYS A 74 12.67 22.68 -3.53
N GLU A 75 12.28 23.37 -2.45
CA GLU A 75 11.05 23.12 -1.70
C GLU A 75 9.79 23.50 -2.49
N ASP A 76 8.64 23.01 -2.05
CA ASP A 76 7.34 23.34 -2.64
C ASP A 76 7.08 24.86 -2.62
N GLY A 77 6.53 25.39 -3.70
CA GLY A 77 6.26 26.81 -3.90
C GLY A 77 7.41 27.61 -4.55
N LEU A 78 8.60 27.04 -4.65
CA LEU A 78 9.75 27.64 -5.33
C LEU A 78 9.73 27.37 -6.84
N LYS A 79 10.48 28.16 -7.60
CA LYS A 79 10.57 28.05 -9.06
C LYS A 79 11.36 26.83 -9.51
N CYS A 80 10.88 26.24 -10.59
CA CYS A 80 11.49 25.10 -11.25
C CYS A 80 11.35 25.19 -12.76
N GLN A 81 12.21 24.49 -13.48
CA GLN A 81 12.10 24.29 -14.93
C GLN A 81 11.78 22.84 -15.28
N VAL A 82 12.32 21.90 -14.52
CA VAL A 82 12.13 20.46 -14.68
C VAL A 82 11.78 19.82 -13.35
N LYS A 83 11.16 18.62 -13.41
CA LYS A 83 10.76 17.88 -12.20
C LYS A 83 11.89 17.69 -11.18
N ASN A 84 13.09 17.37 -11.66
CA ASN A 84 14.25 17.10 -10.81
C ASN A 84 14.78 18.34 -10.08
N ASP A 85 14.26 19.53 -10.38
CA ASP A 85 14.57 20.72 -9.59
C ASP A 85 13.85 20.70 -8.25
N CYS A 86 12.76 19.94 -8.09
CA CYS A 86 11.89 19.95 -6.91
C CYS A 86 12.13 18.73 -6.02
N ILE A 87 12.08 18.91 -4.70
CA ILE A 87 12.17 17.80 -3.73
C ILE A 87 11.04 16.79 -3.97
N SER A 88 9.85 17.28 -4.31
CA SER A 88 8.67 16.49 -4.66
C SER A 88 8.79 15.76 -6.00
N ASP A 89 9.79 16.10 -6.83
CA ASP A 89 9.83 15.71 -8.24
C ASP A 89 8.59 16.13 -9.05
N VAL A 90 7.88 17.18 -8.61
CA VAL A 90 6.73 17.76 -9.32
C VAL A 90 6.98 19.22 -9.64
N CYS A 91 7.25 19.51 -10.91
CA CYS A 91 7.33 20.87 -11.43
C CYS A 91 6.13 21.18 -12.33
N ALA A 92 5.19 21.98 -11.85
CA ALA A 92 3.97 22.33 -12.58
C ALA A 92 3.76 23.84 -12.60
N GLY A 93 3.54 24.39 -13.80
CA GLY A 93 3.41 25.86 -13.97
C GLY A 93 4.71 26.62 -13.67
N GLY A 94 5.86 25.96 -13.70
CA GLY A 94 7.16 26.54 -13.34
C GLY A 94 7.38 26.69 -11.83
N ILE A 95 6.56 26.03 -11.01
CA ILE A 95 6.63 26.05 -9.54
C ILE A 95 6.62 24.61 -9.02
N CYS A 96 7.46 24.31 -8.03
CA CYS A 96 7.46 23.06 -7.30
C CYS A 96 6.15 22.89 -6.56
N GLN A 97 5.46 21.77 -6.77
CA GLN A 97 4.20 21.46 -6.10
C GLN A 97 4.42 20.31 -5.13
N ALA A 98 3.57 20.23 -4.10
CA ALA A 98 3.55 19.07 -3.24
C ALA A 98 3.27 17.78 -4.05
N PRO A 99 3.90 16.65 -3.69
CA PRO A 99 3.65 15.38 -4.35
C PRO A 99 2.19 14.95 -4.13
N ILE A 100 1.57 14.33 -5.13
CA ILE A 100 0.23 13.75 -5.00
C ILE A 100 0.26 12.30 -5.46
N CYS A 101 -0.56 11.47 -4.82
CA CYS A 101 -0.59 10.01 -5.04
C CYS A 101 -1.09 9.53 -6.42
N THR A 102 -1.18 10.42 -7.41
CA THR A 102 -1.76 10.13 -8.75
C THR A 102 -1.03 10.88 -9.86
N ASP A 103 0.21 11.31 -9.59
CA ASP A 103 1.04 12.11 -10.51
C ASP A 103 2.00 11.26 -11.36
N LYS A 104 1.95 9.92 -11.22
CA LYS A 104 2.78 8.94 -11.94
C LYS A 104 4.26 9.10 -11.65
N THR A 105 4.60 9.56 -10.45
CA THR A 105 5.97 9.74 -10.02
C THR A 105 6.12 9.17 -8.63
N LEU A 106 6.98 8.16 -8.47
CA LEU A 106 7.34 7.63 -7.15
C LEU A 106 7.96 8.71 -6.26
N ASN A 107 7.14 9.36 -5.43
CA ASN A 107 7.53 10.50 -4.60
C ASN A 107 6.75 10.56 -3.27
N GLY A 108 7.06 11.56 -2.44
CA GLY A 108 6.34 11.76 -1.18
C GLY A 108 6.48 10.60 -0.19
N GLN A 109 5.38 9.91 0.11
CA GLN A 109 5.34 8.76 1.02
C GLN A 109 5.13 7.42 0.29
N GLU A 110 4.96 7.44 -1.03
CA GLU A 110 4.65 6.27 -1.83
C GLU A 110 5.69 5.14 -1.68
N THR A 111 5.22 3.89 -1.67
CA THR A 111 6.11 2.71 -1.72
C THR A 111 6.24 2.14 -3.13
N ASP A 112 5.25 2.37 -3.99
CA ASP A 112 5.34 2.21 -5.44
C ASP A 112 4.61 3.37 -6.13
N GLU A 113 4.82 3.56 -7.44
CA GLU A 113 4.27 4.69 -8.21
C GLU A 113 2.76 4.83 -7.97
N ASP A 114 2.33 5.99 -7.44
CA ASP A 114 0.93 6.32 -7.13
C ASP A 114 0.26 5.46 -6.02
N CYS A 115 1.02 4.72 -5.19
CA CYS A 115 0.44 3.88 -4.13
C CYS A 115 1.32 3.64 -2.89
N GLY A 116 0.68 3.19 -1.80
CA GLY A 116 1.31 2.79 -0.55
C GLY A 116 1.63 3.94 0.40
N GLY A 117 2.50 3.73 1.39
CA GLY A 117 2.93 4.80 2.29
C GLY A 117 1.87 5.28 3.29
N GLY A 118 0.76 4.55 3.41
CA GLY A 118 -0.37 4.85 4.31
C GLY A 118 -1.22 6.10 3.97
N LEU A 119 -0.67 7.09 3.28
CA LEU A 119 -1.41 8.28 2.82
C LEU A 119 -1.98 8.12 1.40
N CYS A 120 -1.34 7.28 0.58
CA CYS A 120 -1.78 7.01 -0.78
C CYS A 120 -2.68 5.77 -0.84
N PRO A 121 -3.41 5.56 -1.96
CA PRO A 121 -4.16 4.33 -2.17
C PRO A 121 -3.27 3.11 -1.97
N LYS A 122 -3.84 2.02 -1.48
CA LYS A 122 -3.10 0.76 -1.33
C LYS A 122 -2.68 0.21 -2.70
N CYS A 123 -1.50 -0.36 -2.76
CA CYS A 123 -0.90 -1.00 -3.91
C CYS A 123 -1.55 -2.35 -4.22
N GLU A 124 -1.67 -2.65 -5.52
CA GLU A 124 -2.05 -3.97 -6.03
C GLU A 124 -0.94 -5.01 -5.82
N ASP A 125 -1.31 -6.29 -5.95
CA ASP A 125 -0.36 -7.40 -5.86
C ASP A 125 0.76 -7.28 -6.91
N GLY A 126 2.00 -7.57 -6.51
CA GLY A 126 3.20 -7.46 -7.34
C GLY A 126 3.89 -6.10 -7.28
N LEU A 127 3.27 -5.08 -6.69
CA LEU A 127 3.87 -3.76 -6.46
C LEU A 127 4.66 -3.72 -5.16
N LYS A 128 5.54 -2.72 -5.02
CA LYS A 128 6.40 -2.55 -3.85
C LYS A 128 5.65 -2.07 -2.62
N CYS A 129 6.09 -2.57 -1.48
CA CYS A 129 5.56 -2.21 -0.17
C CYS A 129 6.67 -2.19 0.88
N GLN A 130 6.44 -1.44 1.95
CA GLN A 130 7.27 -1.42 3.15
C GLN A 130 6.55 -2.10 4.34
N GLY A 131 5.22 -2.13 4.33
CA GLY A 131 4.40 -2.82 5.31
C GLY A 131 3.06 -3.26 4.75
N LYS A 132 2.34 -4.07 5.54
CA LYS A 132 1.04 -4.63 5.14
C LYS A 132 0.02 -3.58 4.70
N ASN A 133 -0.02 -2.45 5.40
CA ASN A 133 -0.98 -1.38 5.12
C ASN A 133 -0.77 -0.71 3.76
N ASP A 134 0.36 -0.97 3.10
CA ASP A 134 0.61 -0.49 1.75
C ASP A 134 -0.13 -1.33 0.70
N CYS A 135 -0.53 -2.56 1.01
CA CYS A 135 -1.09 -3.51 0.04
C CYS A 135 -2.59 -3.68 0.19
N ILE A 136 -3.32 -3.79 -0.93
CA ILE A 136 -4.76 -4.09 -0.93
C ILE A 136 -5.04 -5.42 -0.22
N SER A 137 -4.15 -6.40 -0.42
CA SER A 137 -4.19 -7.70 0.24
C SER A 137 -3.85 -7.66 1.73
N ASP A 138 -3.32 -6.55 2.25
CA ASP A 138 -2.71 -6.49 3.57
C ASP A 138 -1.55 -7.48 3.78
N VAL A 139 -0.92 -7.96 2.69
CA VAL A 139 0.25 -8.85 2.74
C VAL A 139 1.43 -8.21 2.02
N CYS A 140 2.44 -7.82 2.79
CA CYS A 140 3.72 -7.35 2.26
C CYS A 140 4.81 -8.40 2.50
N GLY A 141 5.15 -9.16 1.46
CA GLY A 141 6.15 -10.22 1.50
C GLY A 141 7.39 -9.83 0.70
N GLU A 142 8.57 -9.86 1.33
CA GLU A 142 9.86 -9.52 0.70
C GLU A 142 9.88 -8.11 0.05
N GLY A 143 9.08 -7.18 0.57
CA GLY A 143 8.94 -5.83 0.04
C GLY A 143 8.05 -5.72 -1.20
N ILE A 144 7.25 -6.75 -1.49
CA ILE A 144 6.28 -6.80 -2.58
C ILE A 144 4.91 -7.23 -2.04
N CYS A 145 3.85 -6.56 -2.48
CA CYS A 145 2.48 -6.94 -2.19
C CYS A 145 2.18 -8.32 -2.76
N GLN A 146 1.75 -9.25 -1.91
CA GLN A 146 1.41 -10.61 -2.31
C GLN A 146 -0.09 -10.79 -2.34
N ALA A 147 -0.56 -11.74 -3.15
CA ALA A 147 -1.96 -12.15 -3.09
C ALA A 147 -2.30 -12.67 -1.69
N PRO A 148 -3.52 -12.38 -1.18
CA PRO A 148 -3.97 -12.89 0.11
C PRO A 148 -4.03 -14.42 0.07
N ILE A 149 -3.57 -15.07 1.13
CA ILE A 149 -3.66 -16.54 1.27
C ILE A 149 -4.34 -16.87 2.60
N CYS A 150 -5.07 -17.98 2.62
CA CYS A 150 -5.86 -18.43 3.77
C CYS A 150 -5.07 -18.86 5.02
N THR A 151 -3.79 -18.51 5.11
CA THR A 151 -2.86 -18.91 6.17
C THR A 151 -1.80 -17.83 6.43
N ASP A 152 -2.12 -16.56 6.15
CA ASP A 152 -1.21 -15.42 6.34
C ASP A 152 -1.46 -14.65 7.65
N SER A 153 -2.33 -15.17 8.51
CA SER A 153 -2.70 -14.60 9.81
C SER A 153 -3.23 -13.17 9.70
N THR A 154 -3.91 -12.87 8.59
CA THR A 154 -4.55 -11.59 8.34
C THR A 154 -5.91 -11.83 7.71
N GLN A 155 -6.98 -11.32 8.35
CA GLN A 155 -8.32 -11.36 7.75
C GLN A 155 -8.38 -10.54 6.45
N ASN A 156 -8.21 -11.18 5.30
CA ASN A 156 -8.14 -10.53 3.99
C ASN A 156 -8.80 -11.38 2.86
N GLY A 157 -8.79 -10.85 1.63
CA GLY A 157 -9.34 -11.57 0.48
C GLY A 157 -10.81 -11.96 0.63
N VAL A 158 -11.10 -13.26 0.62
CA VAL A 158 -12.48 -13.80 0.73
C VAL A 158 -12.86 -14.23 2.15
N GLU A 159 -11.92 -14.18 3.09
CA GLU A 159 -12.08 -14.69 4.44
C GLU A 159 -13.23 -14.02 5.21
N THR A 160 -13.91 -14.80 6.06
CA THR A 160 -14.93 -14.28 6.98
C THR A 160 -14.41 -14.08 8.38
N ASP A 161 -13.36 -14.80 8.77
CA ASP A 161 -12.50 -14.54 9.93
C ASP A 161 -11.04 -14.83 9.55
N GLU A 162 -10.09 -14.43 10.40
CA GLU A 162 -8.65 -14.61 10.15
C GLU A 162 -8.31 -16.05 9.71
N ASP A 163 -7.79 -16.19 8.47
CA ASP A 163 -7.37 -17.46 7.86
C ASP A 163 -8.51 -18.49 7.61
N CYS A 164 -9.80 -18.08 7.61
CA CYS A 164 -10.91 -19.01 7.40
C CYS A 164 -12.18 -18.41 6.75
N GLY A 165 -13.02 -19.30 6.21
CA GLY A 165 -14.33 -18.99 5.62
C GLY A 165 -14.27 -18.56 4.16
N GLY A 166 -15.34 -17.97 3.63
CA GLY A 166 -15.35 -17.44 2.26
C GLY A 166 -15.36 -18.49 1.15
N GLY A 167 -15.57 -19.76 1.50
CA GLY A 167 -15.69 -20.90 0.60
C GLY A 167 -14.40 -21.38 -0.09
N LEU A 168 -13.40 -20.51 -0.29
CA LEU A 168 -12.08 -20.90 -0.81
C LEU A 168 -11.08 -21.23 0.31
N CYS A 169 -11.27 -20.65 1.50
CA CYS A 169 -10.43 -20.93 2.66
C CYS A 169 -11.02 -22.07 3.51
N PRO A 170 -10.22 -22.66 4.41
CA PRO A 170 -10.71 -23.64 5.37
C PRO A 170 -11.92 -23.11 6.14
N LYS A 171 -12.85 -23.98 6.50
CA LYS A 171 -14.01 -23.60 7.31
C LYS A 171 -13.56 -23.11 8.69
N CYS A 172 -14.20 -22.07 9.17
CA CYS A 172 -14.00 -21.47 10.48
C CYS A 172 -14.50 -22.38 11.61
N ALA A 173 -13.73 -22.43 12.69
CA ALA A 173 -14.15 -23.08 13.93
C ALA A 173 -15.28 -22.29 14.62
N ASP A 174 -15.94 -22.94 15.58
CA ASP A 174 -17.03 -22.33 16.35
C ASP A 174 -16.54 -21.09 17.12
N GLY A 175 -17.39 -20.07 17.20
CA GLY A 175 -17.11 -18.77 17.81
C GLY A 175 -16.39 -17.76 16.89
N LEU A 176 -15.91 -18.19 15.72
CA LEU A 176 -15.34 -17.31 14.71
C LEU A 176 -16.42 -16.70 13.81
N LYS A 177 -16.07 -15.65 13.09
CA LYS A 177 -16.96 -14.92 12.20
C LYS A 177 -17.28 -15.69 10.91
N CYS A 178 -18.51 -15.53 10.46
CA CYS A 178 -19.03 -16.10 9.23
C CYS A 178 -20.00 -15.15 8.54
N LYS A 179 -20.28 -15.39 7.26
CA LYS A 179 -21.35 -14.72 6.51
C LYS A 179 -22.40 -15.71 6.02
N VAL A 180 -22.00 -16.94 5.76
CA VAL A 180 -22.86 -18.03 5.34
C VAL A 180 -22.54 -19.29 6.13
N SER A 181 -23.53 -20.19 6.26
CA SER A 181 -23.37 -21.49 6.91
C SER A 181 -22.11 -22.25 6.48
N ASN A 182 -21.84 -22.31 5.17
CA ASN A 182 -20.68 -23.04 4.63
C ASN A 182 -19.32 -22.45 5.04
N ASP A 183 -19.28 -21.26 5.64
CA ASP A 183 -18.04 -20.74 6.22
C ASP A 183 -17.66 -21.48 7.50
N CYS A 184 -18.61 -22.11 8.20
CA CYS A 184 -18.42 -22.72 9.51
C CYS A 184 -18.22 -24.24 9.40
N MET A 185 -17.35 -24.80 10.25
CA MET A 185 -17.15 -26.25 10.36
C MET A 185 -18.45 -26.97 10.74
N SER A 186 -19.27 -26.34 11.56
CA SER A 186 -20.61 -26.80 11.97
C SER A 186 -21.70 -26.61 10.91
N ASP A 187 -21.41 -25.90 9.82
CA ASP A 187 -22.40 -25.44 8.83
C ASP A 187 -23.50 -24.52 9.42
N ILE A 188 -23.25 -23.88 10.57
CA ILE A 188 -24.20 -22.97 11.23
C ILE A 188 -23.58 -21.60 11.41
N CYS A 189 -24.14 -20.61 10.70
CA CYS A 189 -23.79 -19.21 10.89
C CYS A 189 -25.01 -18.44 11.41
N ILE A 190 -24.95 -17.97 12.65
CA ILE A 190 -26.02 -17.19 13.29
C ILE A 190 -25.41 -15.92 13.87
N ASP A 191 -26.04 -14.78 13.60
CA ASP A 191 -25.57 -13.45 14.03
C ASP A 191 -24.09 -13.21 13.66
N ASP A 192 -23.71 -13.60 12.43
CA ASP A 192 -22.36 -13.52 11.87
C ASP A 192 -21.28 -14.31 12.63
N ILE A 193 -21.68 -15.30 13.46
CA ILE A 193 -20.77 -16.15 14.25
C ILE A 193 -21.09 -17.64 14.03
N CYS A 194 -20.03 -18.44 13.84
CA CYS A 194 -20.12 -19.89 13.78
C CYS A 194 -20.58 -20.47 15.10
N GLN A 195 -21.70 -21.19 15.08
CA GLN A 195 -22.24 -21.82 16.28
C GLN A 195 -21.79 -23.27 16.38
N VAL A 196 -21.77 -23.81 17.60
CA VAL A 196 -21.52 -25.24 17.83
C VAL A 196 -22.67 -26.06 17.24
N GLY A 197 -22.35 -27.19 16.61
CA GLY A 197 -23.36 -28.13 16.15
C GLY A 197 -24.14 -28.72 17.33
N THR A 198 -25.45 -28.83 17.21
CA THR A 198 -26.32 -29.45 18.21
C THR A 198 -27.31 -30.36 17.52
N CYS A 199 -27.77 -31.41 18.19
CA CYS A 199 -28.67 -32.38 17.57
C CYS A 199 -30.12 -31.87 17.31
N GLU A 200 -30.33 -30.56 17.33
CA GLU A 200 -31.59 -29.86 17.08
C GLU A 200 -31.36 -28.54 16.28
N ASP A 201 -30.22 -28.42 15.59
CA ASP A 201 -29.80 -27.20 14.88
C ASP A 201 -30.33 -27.12 13.43
N GLY A 202 -30.93 -28.19 12.94
CA GLY A 202 -31.53 -28.24 11.62
C GLY A 202 -30.56 -28.54 10.48
N VAL A 203 -29.32 -28.93 10.73
CA VAL A 203 -28.32 -29.27 9.70
C VAL A 203 -27.61 -30.58 10.03
N THR A 204 -27.31 -31.40 9.01
CA THR A 204 -26.57 -32.65 9.23
C THR A 204 -25.08 -32.36 9.43
N ASN A 205 -24.64 -32.24 10.68
CA ASN A 205 -23.24 -31.94 11.04
C ASN A 205 -22.68 -32.90 12.11
N GLU A 206 -21.40 -32.71 12.47
CA GLU A 206 -20.72 -33.43 13.56
C GLU A 206 -20.96 -34.96 13.64
N LEU A 207 -21.72 -35.41 14.65
CA LEU A 207 -21.99 -36.81 14.95
C LEU A 207 -23.29 -37.33 14.31
N GLU A 208 -23.98 -36.48 13.57
CA GLU A 208 -25.23 -36.85 12.93
C GLU A 208 -25.01 -37.77 11.72
N SER A 209 -25.94 -38.71 11.55
CA SER A 209 -26.03 -39.53 10.34
C SER A 209 -27.21 -39.15 9.47
N ASP A 210 -28.20 -38.44 10.01
CA ASP A 210 -29.19 -37.66 9.28
C ASP A 210 -29.51 -36.35 10.04
N LYS A 211 -30.16 -35.39 9.42
CA LYS A 211 -30.47 -34.09 10.06
C LYS A 211 -31.12 -34.26 11.44
N ASP A 212 -30.49 -33.68 12.47
CA ASP A 212 -30.93 -33.70 13.87
C ASP A 212 -30.93 -35.11 14.52
N CYS A 213 -30.27 -36.12 13.91
CA CYS A 213 -30.22 -37.48 14.47
C CYS A 213 -29.00 -38.31 14.03
N GLY A 214 -28.68 -39.33 14.82
CA GLY A 214 -27.62 -40.28 14.44
C GLY A 214 -27.09 -41.15 15.57
N GLY A 215 -27.74 -41.13 16.73
CA GLY A 215 -27.31 -41.90 17.89
C GLY A 215 -26.08 -41.30 18.60
N GLY A 216 -25.53 -42.06 19.55
CA GLY A 216 -24.48 -41.58 20.44
C GLY A 216 -25.01 -40.55 21.44
N PHE A 217 -24.59 -39.28 21.27
CA PHE A 217 -25.13 -38.14 22.04
C PHE A 217 -26.38 -37.52 21.40
N CYS A 218 -26.62 -37.77 20.11
CA CYS A 218 -27.81 -37.33 19.40
C CYS A 218 -28.95 -38.35 19.52
N PRO A 219 -30.22 -37.91 19.39
CA PRO A 219 -31.33 -38.84 19.32
C PRO A 219 -31.14 -39.82 18.16
N LYS A 220 -31.66 -41.03 18.34
CA LYS A 220 -31.66 -42.06 17.30
C LYS A 220 -32.63 -41.65 16.18
N CYS A 221 -32.23 -41.92 14.96
CA CYS A 221 -32.97 -41.66 13.74
C CYS A 221 -34.20 -42.57 13.60
N GLN A 222 -35.28 -42.00 13.07
CA GLN A 222 -36.49 -42.73 12.73
C GLN A 222 -36.31 -43.58 11.46
N ASP A 223 -37.22 -44.51 11.22
CA ASP A 223 -37.21 -45.30 9.99
C ASP A 223 -37.28 -44.39 8.75
N GLY A 224 -36.46 -44.68 7.75
CA GLY A 224 -36.33 -43.89 6.51
C GLY A 224 -35.27 -42.78 6.57
N ALA A 225 -34.72 -42.47 7.74
CA ALA A 225 -33.59 -41.54 7.87
C ALA A 225 -32.26 -42.20 7.51
N ASN A 226 -31.27 -41.39 7.13
CA ASN A 226 -29.92 -41.85 6.85
C ASN A 226 -29.23 -42.39 8.10
N CYS A 227 -28.37 -43.41 7.94
CA CYS A 227 -27.61 -43.99 9.04
C CYS A 227 -26.23 -44.47 8.57
N LYS A 228 -25.26 -44.47 9.49
CA LYS A 228 -23.90 -44.99 9.26
C LYS A 228 -23.68 -46.31 10.00
N VAL A 229 -24.24 -46.44 11.21
CA VAL A 229 -24.21 -47.68 12.00
C VAL A 229 -25.58 -48.02 12.57
N ASN A 230 -25.79 -49.28 12.92
CA ASN A 230 -27.06 -49.76 13.48
C ASN A 230 -27.56 -48.93 14.67
N ASN A 231 -26.65 -48.53 15.57
CA ASN A 231 -27.01 -47.76 16.78
C ASN A 231 -27.55 -46.36 16.47
N ASP A 232 -27.41 -45.88 15.23
CA ASP A 232 -27.98 -44.60 14.80
C ASP A 232 -29.49 -44.68 14.73
N CYS A 233 -30.06 -45.86 14.50
CA CYS A 233 -31.48 -46.07 14.25
C CYS A 233 -32.24 -46.47 15.51
N ILE A 234 -33.47 -45.98 15.68
CA ILE A 234 -34.36 -46.42 16.77
C ILE A 234 -34.58 -47.94 16.73
N SER A 235 -34.61 -48.50 15.51
CA SER A 235 -34.75 -49.92 15.24
C SER A 235 -33.49 -50.75 15.52
N ASP A 236 -32.34 -50.12 15.77
CA ASP A 236 -31.02 -50.74 15.76
C ASP A 236 -30.68 -51.50 14.44
N VAL A 237 -31.33 -51.13 13.33
CA VAL A 237 -31.11 -51.72 12.00
C VAL A 237 -30.85 -50.63 10.98
N CYS A 238 -29.58 -50.51 10.59
CA CYS A 238 -29.13 -49.69 9.47
C CYS A 238 -28.86 -50.60 8.27
N ASP A 239 -29.68 -50.50 7.22
CA ASP A 239 -29.56 -51.32 6.02
C ASP A 239 -29.44 -50.42 4.78
N GLU A 240 -28.45 -50.70 3.93
CA GLU A 240 -28.09 -49.88 2.76
C GLU A 240 -27.95 -48.36 3.04
N GLY A 241 -27.60 -47.98 4.28
CA GLY A 241 -27.44 -46.58 4.69
C GLY A 241 -28.73 -45.88 5.13
N THR A 242 -29.82 -46.62 5.34
CA THR A 242 -31.11 -46.09 5.81
C THR A 242 -31.66 -46.91 6.98
N CYS A 243 -32.25 -46.24 7.97
CA CYS A 243 -32.89 -46.89 9.10
C CYS A 243 -34.13 -47.68 8.67
N GLN A 244 -34.18 -48.97 8.98
CA GLN A 244 -35.29 -49.86 8.63
C GLN A 244 -36.10 -50.24 9.86
N SER A 245 -37.42 -50.39 9.68
CA SER A 245 -38.29 -50.93 10.73
C SER A 245 -37.89 -52.35 11.13
N ILE A 246 -37.98 -52.69 12.42
CA ILE A 246 -37.91 -54.09 12.87
C ILE A 246 -39.17 -54.79 12.38
N SER A 247 -39.10 -55.43 11.23
CA SER A 247 -40.08 -56.42 10.84
C SER A 247 -39.92 -57.61 11.78
N VAL A 248 -40.73 -57.66 12.84
CA VAL A 248 -41.00 -58.93 13.52
C VAL A 248 -41.63 -59.81 12.45
N LYS A 249 -40.82 -60.68 11.83
CA LYS A 249 -41.36 -61.83 11.12
C LYS A 249 -42.06 -62.63 12.20
N GLU A 250 -43.36 -62.39 12.36
CA GLU A 250 -44.29 -63.33 12.94
C GLU A 250 -44.10 -64.64 12.15
N ASN A 251 -43.20 -65.49 12.65
CA ASN A 251 -43.23 -66.92 12.37
C ASN A 251 -44.47 -67.47 13.08
N ILE A 252 -45.64 -67.17 12.50
CA ILE A 252 -46.83 -67.97 12.74
C ILE A 252 -46.64 -69.21 11.86
N GLN A 253 -46.12 -70.25 12.49
CA GLN A 253 -46.16 -71.62 12.00
C GLN A 253 -47.56 -72.19 12.19
#